data_AF-A0A376ZFC6-F1
#
_entry.id   AF-A0A376ZFC6-F1
#
_cell.length_a   1.000
_cell.length_b   1.000
_cell.length_c   1.000
_cell.angle_alpha   90.00
_cell.angle_beta   90.00
_cell.angle_gamma   90.00
#
_symmetry.space_group_name_H-M   'P 1'
#
loop_
_entity.id
_entity.type
_entity.pdbx_description
1 polymer ?
#
loop_
_entity_poly.entity_id
_entity_poly.type
_entity_poly.pdbx_seq_one_letter_code
_entity_poly.pdbx_strand_id
1 'polypeptide(L)'
;MLDQPTQDGFVYRVDMRLRPFGESGPLVLSFAALEDYYQEQGRDWERLRRWSRRGLWAIAKASMLTSCVRCCGPFVFRRYIDFSVIQSLRNMKGMIAREVRRRGLTDNIKLGAGGIPRN
;
A
#
# COMPACT_ATOMS: atom_id res chain seq x y z
N MET A 1 -14.66 1.35 -17.27
CA MET A 1 -13.97 1.98 -18.42
C MET A 1 -12.46 1.73 -18.47
N LEU A 2 -11.72 1.49 -17.37
CA LEU A 2 -10.26 1.27 -17.44
C LEU A 2 -9.82 -0.19 -17.69
N ASP A 3 -10.56 -1.15 -17.13
CA ASP A 3 -10.22 -2.58 -17.13
C ASP A 3 -11.13 -3.42 -18.04
N GLN A 4 -12.10 -2.78 -18.70
CA GLN A 4 -13.05 -3.48 -19.56
C GLN A 4 -12.38 -3.76 -20.92
N PRO A 5 -12.33 -5.02 -21.39
CA PRO A 5 -11.77 -5.33 -22.69
C PRO A 5 -12.71 -4.84 -23.80
N THR A 6 -12.24 -3.89 -24.60
CA THR A 6 -12.87 -3.46 -25.86
C THR A 6 -12.11 -4.05 -27.05
N GLN A 7 -12.57 -3.78 -28.27
CA GLN A 7 -11.92 -4.24 -29.51
C GLN A 7 -10.47 -3.74 -29.63
N ASP A 8 -10.17 -2.57 -29.05
CA ASP A 8 -8.83 -1.99 -28.96
C ASP A 8 -8.00 -2.49 -27.75
N GLY A 9 -8.52 -3.46 -26.99
CA GLY A 9 -7.89 -3.97 -25.78
C GLY A 9 -8.38 -3.29 -24.49
N PHE A 10 -7.54 -3.22 -23.46
CA PHE A 10 -7.84 -2.57 -22.19
C PHE A 10 -6.72 -1.57 -21.86
N VAL A 11 -7.05 -0.52 -21.10
CA VAL A 11 -6.07 0.54 -20.79
C VAL A 11 -5.12 0.08 -19.68
N TYR A 12 -5.68 -0.29 -18.52
CA TYR A 12 -4.91 -0.79 -17.38
C TYR A 12 -5.74 -1.77 -16.55
N ARG A 13 -5.06 -2.84 -16.07
CA ARG A 13 -5.64 -3.70 -15.03
C ARG A 13 -5.64 -2.95 -13.71
N VAL A 14 -6.83 -2.67 -13.18
CA VAL A 14 -6.99 -1.89 -11.94
C VAL A 14 -7.13 -2.82 -10.74
N ASP A 15 -6.12 -2.84 -9.87
CA ASP A 15 -6.17 -3.57 -8.60
C ASP A 15 -6.63 -2.67 -7.46
N MET A 16 -7.87 -2.91 -6.98
CA MET A 16 -8.49 -2.18 -5.87
C MET A 16 -8.39 -2.91 -4.51
N ARG A 17 -7.68 -4.04 -4.43
CA ARG A 17 -7.55 -4.86 -3.19
C ARG A 17 -6.76 -4.12 -2.12
N LEU A 18 -5.99 -3.12 -2.52
CA LEU A 18 -5.13 -2.37 -1.63
C LEU A 18 -5.86 -1.20 -0.91
N ARG A 19 -7.19 -1.19 -0.87
CA ARG A 19 -8.01 -0.20 -0.14
C ARG A 19 -8.23 -0.60 1.32
N PRO A 20 -8.60 0.33 2.22
CA PRO A 20 -9.04 -0.01 3.58
C PRO A 20 -10.15 -1.06 3.55
N PHE A 21 -10.12 -2.01 4.47
CA PHE A 21 -11.01 -3.19 4.49
C PHE A 21 -10.86 -4.18 3.31
N GLY A 22 -9.88 -3.99 2.43
CA GLY A 22 -9.58 -4.95 1.35
C GLY A 22 -10.71 -5.09 0.33
N GLU A 23 -11.03 -6.33 -0.06
CA GLU A 23 -12.07 -6.61 -1.06
C GLU A 23 -13.50 -6.41 -0.55
N SER A 24 -13.72 -6.53 0.76
CA SER A 24 -15.04 -6.40 1.38
C SER A 24 -15.40 -4.95 1.72
N GLY A 25 -14.45 -4.01 1.59
CA GLY A 25 -14.66 -2.59 1.86
C GLY A 25 -15.40 -1.85 0.76
N PRO A 26 -16.04 -0.71 1.08
CA PRO A 26 -16.58 0.19 0.07
C PRO A 26 -15.47 0.65 -0.89
N LEU A 27 -15.84 0.92 -2.15
CA LEU A 27 -14.90 1.38 -3.18
C LEU A 27 -14.37 2.79 -2.89
N VAL A 28 -15.21 3.62 -2.27
CA VAL A 28 -14.90 5.01 -1.92
C VAL A 28 -15.15 5.19 -0.43
N LEU A 29 -14.23 5.87 0.25
CA LEU A 29 -14.30 6.19 1.68
C LEU A 29 -14.26 7.70 1.85
N SER A 30 -14.98 8.20 2.85
CA SER A 30 -14.84 9.59 3.31
C SER A 30 -13.50 9.77 4.02
N PHE A 31 -13.03 11.02 4.13
CA PHE A 31 -11.79 11.30 4.86
C PHE A 31 -11.88 10.92 6.35
N ALA A 32 -13.05 11.10 6.97
CA ALA A 32 -13.28 10.69 8.35
C ALA A 32 -13.16 9.17 8.53
N ALA A 33 -13.89 8.38 7.72
CA ALA A 33 -13.82 6.92 7.79
C ALA A 33 -12.41 6.37 7.47
N LEU A 34 -11.66 7.09 6.62
CA LEU A 34 -10.28 6.76 6.32
C LEU A 34 -9.36 7.00 7.53
N GLU A 35 -9.56 8.11 8.23
CA GLU A 35 -8.82 8.47 9.44
C GLU A 35 -9.09 7.47 10.56
N ASP A 36 -10.37 7.18 10.83
CA ASP A 36 -10.79 6.21 11.85
C ASP A 36 -10.16 4.82 11.59
N TYR A 37 -10.23 4.33 10.35
CA TYR A 37 -9.61 3.05 9.99
C TYR A 37 -8.11 3.01 10.28
N TYR A 38 -7.38 4.09 9.98
CA TYR A 38 -5.94 4.13 10.19
C TYR A 38 -5.54 4.32 11.65
N GLN A 39 -6.38 5.00 12.44
CA GLN A 39 -6.17 5.13 13.88
C GLN A 39 -6.42 3.80 14.60
N GLU A 40 -7.51 3.09 14.26
CA GLU A 40 -7.92 1.87 14.97
C GLU A 40 -7.25 0.60 14.45
N GLN A 41 -7.15 0.43 13.13
CA GLN A 41 -6.76 -0.84 12.49
C GLN A 41 -5.50 -0.75 11.64
N GLY A 42 -4.84 0.42 11.61
CA GLY A 42 -3.75 0.67 10.69
C GLY A 42 -2.49 -0.14 10.97
N ARG A 43 -2.20 -1.11 10.10
CA ARG A 43 -1.05 -2.03 10.20
C ARG A 43 0.25 -1.42 9.70
N ASP A 44 1.38 -1.90 10.21
CA ASP A 44 2.72 -1.39 9.88
C ASP A 44 3.05 -1.44 8.38
N TRP A 45 2.68 -2.52 7.69
CA TRP A 45 2.90 -2.62 6.24
C TRP A 45 2.08 -1.61 5.43
N GLU A 46 0.91 -1.20 5.92
CA GLU A 46 0.07 -0.23 5.20
C GLU A 46 0.71 1.17 5.19
N ARG A 47 1.58 1.47 6.16
CA ARG A 47 2.36 2.70 6.21
C ARG A 47 3.36 2.77 5.06
N LEU A 48 4.10 1.69 4.82
CA LEU A 48 5.03 1.59 3.68
C LEU A 48 4.28 1.73 2.35
N ARG A 49 3.13 1.05 2.22
CA ARG A 49 2.28 1.15 1.03
C ARG A 49 1.76 2.57 0.81
N ARG A 50 1.38 3.27 1.88
CA ARG A 50 0.91 4.67 1.84
C ARG A 50 2.01 5.62 1.40
N TRP A 51 3.24 5.40 1.86
CA TRP A 51 4.41 6.17 1.41
C TRP A 51 4.57 6.07 -0.11
N SER A 52 4.56 4.86 -0.68
CA SER A 52 4.69 4.65 -2.14
C SER A 52 3.57 5.28 -2.96
N ARG A 53 2.38 5.46 -2.38
CA ARG A 53 1.23 6.05 -3.08
C ARG A 53 1.32 7.57 -3.26
N ARG A 54 2.27 8.27 -2.63
CA ARG A 54 2.40 9.75 -2.68
C ARG A 54 2.35 10.34 -4.09
N GLY A 55 2.91 9.66 -5.09
CA GLY A 55 2.92 10.13 -6.48
C GLY A 55 1.53 10.21 -7.13
N LEU A 56 0.58 9.36 -6.76
CA LEU A 56 -0.77 9.39 -7.35
C LEU A 56 -1.60 10.59 -6.88
N TRP A 57 -1.33 11.11 -5.68
CA TRP A 57 -2.09 12.22 -5.12
C TRP A 57 -1.79 13.53 -5.84
N ALA A 58 -0.61 13.65 -6.47
CA ALA A 58 -0.21 14.84 -7.22
C ALA A 58 -1.14 15.16 -8.42
N ILE A 59 -1.96 14.20 -8.85
CA ILE A 59 -2.93 14.36 -9.94
C ILE A 59 -4.29 14.88 -9.40
N ALA A 60 -4.50 14.84 -8.08
CA ALA A 60 -5.72 15.34 -7.46
C ALA A 60 -5.71 16.87 -7.33
N LYS A 61 -6.91 17.47 -7.28
CA LYS A 61 -7.06 18.91 -6.99
C LYS A 61 -6.32 19.27 -5.71
N ALA A 62 -5.62 20.41 -5.71
CA ALA A 62 -4.78 20.85 -4.59
C ALA A 62 -5.50 20.85 -3.23
N SER A 63 -6.78 21.25 -3.18
CA SER A 63 -7.59 21.23 -1.95
C SER A 63 -7.82 19.81 -1.40
N MET A 64 -7.99 18.83 -2.27
CA MET A 64 -8.17 17.42 -1.91
C MET A 64 -6.85 16.78 -1.48
N LEU A 65 -5.74 17.17 -2.12
CA LEU A 65 -4.40 16.79 -1.71
C LEU A 65 -4.10 17.24 -0.27
N THR A 66 -4.34 18.52 0.04
CA THR A 66 -4.10 19.08 1.38
C THR A 66 -4.91 18.36 2.45
N SER A 67 -6.18 18.08 2.16
CA SER A 67 -7.06 17.33 3.08
C SER A 67 -6.55 15.91 3.32
N CYS A 68 -6.13 15.20 2.26
CA CYS A 68 -5.59 13.85 2.41
C CYS A 68 -4.24 13.83 3.17
N VAL A 69 -3.34 14.76 2.86
CA VAL A 69 -2.04 14.84 3.52
C VAL A 69 -2.22 15.14 5.01
N ARG A 70 -3.21 15.98 5.36
CA ARG A 70 -3.55 16.26 6.77
C ARG A 70 -4.07 15.02 7.49
N CYS A 71 -5.04 14.30 6.93
CA CYS A 71 -5.61 13.10 7.57
C CYS A 71 -4.61 11.93 7.61
N CYS A 72 -3.85 11.69 6.54
CA CYS A 72 -2.97 10.52 6.43
C CYS A 72 -1.52 10.78 6.89
N GLY A 73 -1.10 12.03 7.01
CA GLY A 73 0.27 12.42 7.35
C GLY A 73 0.75 11.84 8.68
N PRO A 74 0.00 12.02 9.78
CA PRO A 74 0.36 11.48 11.10
C PRO A 74 0.44 9.94 11.13
N PHE A 75 -0.36 9.27 10.30
CA PHE A 75 -0.35 7.81 10.22
C PHE A 75 0.92 7.25 9.60
N VAL A 76 1.42 7.90 8.53
CA VAL A 76 2.63 7.47 7.81
C VAL A 76 3.89 7.90 8.56
N PHE A 77 3.91 9.11 9.11
CA PHE A 77 5.03 9.67 9.84
C PHE A 77 4.72 9.73 11.33
N ARG A 78 5.05 8.66 12.04
CA ARG A 78 5.00 8.71 13.50
C ARG A 78 6.05 9.65 14.04
N ARG A 79 5.68 10.41 15.07
CA ARG A 79 6.59 11.26 15.83
C ARG A 79 7.56 10.44 16.70
N TYR A 80 7.20 9.19 17.03
CA TYR A 80 8.00 8.26 17.82
C TYR A 80 8.11 6.91 17.10
N ILE A 81 9.33 6.39 16.97
CA ILE A 81 9.62 5.08 16.38
C ILE A 81 10.12 4.16 17.49
N ASP A 82 9.26 3.22 17.90
CA ASP A 82 9.59 2.25 18.94
C ASP A 82 10.25 0.99 18.36
N PHE A 83 10.95 0.24 19.23
CA PHE A 83 11.57 -1.04 18.86
C PHE A 83 10.57 -2.04 18.26
N SER A 84 9.31 -2.00 18.71
CA SER A 84 8.23 -2.83 18.16
C SER A 84 8.03 -2.62 16.66
N VAL A 85 8.14 -1.39 16.17
CA VAL A 85 7.94 -1.08 14.73
C VAL A 85 9.07 -1.68 13.91
N ILE A 86 10.31 -1.55 14.40
CA ILE A 86 11.49 -2.13 13.75
C ILE A 86 11.37 -3.66 13.72
N GLN A 87 10.89 -4.28 14.80
CA GLN A 87 10.70 -5.72 14.87
C GLN A 87 9.59 -6.20 13.91
N SER A 88 8.46 -5.49 13.80
CA SER A 88 7.43 -5.75 12.80
C SER A 88 8.00 -5.71 11.39
N LEU A 89 8.79 -4.68 11.05
CA LEU A 89 9.43 -4.54 9.74
C LEU A 89 10.38 -5.71 9.44
N ARG A 90 11.18 -6.14 10.43
CA ARG A 90 12.07 -7.31 10.31
C ARG A 90 11.28 -8.59 10.10
N ASN A 91 10.19 -8.80 10.83
CA ASN A 91 9.32 -9.97 10.70
C ASN A 91 8.72 -10.04 9.30
N MET A 92 8.25 -8.92 8.75
CA MET A 92 7.69 -8.84 7.40
C MET A 92 8.76 -9.13 6.33
N LYS A 93 9.95 -8.52 6.45
CA LYS A 93 11.08 -8.84 5.57
C LYS A 93 11.44 -10.34 5.64
N GLY A 94 11.42 -10.92 6.83
CA GLY A 94 11.67 -12.35 7.04
C GLY A 94 10.60 -13.26 6.42
N MET A 95 9.32 -12.86 6.44
CA MET A 95 8.25 -13.57 5.74
C MET A 95 8.47 -13.56 4.22
N ILE A 96 8.79 -12.40 3.65
CA ILE A 96 9.08 -12.28 2.21
C ILE A 96 10.27 -13.16 1.84
N ALA A 97 11.37 -13.09 2.61
CA ALA A 97 12.56 -13.89 2.35
C ALA A 97 12.30 -15.41 2.44
N ARG A 98 11.47 -15.85 3.40
CA ARG A 98 11.05 -17.25 3.51
C ARG A 98 10.22 -17.69 2.32
N GLU A 99 9.29 -16.85 1.86
CA GLU A 99 8.46 -17.17 0.69
C GLU A 99 9.29 -17.26 -0.60
N VAL A 100 10.29 -16.40 -0.77
CA VAL A 100 11.24 -16.45 -1.90
C VAL A 100 12.04 -17.75 -1.89
N ARG A 101 12.56 -18.16 -0.72
CA ARG A 101 13.27 -19.44 -0.57
C ARG A 101 12.34 -20.63 -0.85
N ARG A 102 11.11 -20.60 -0.32
CA ARG A 102 10.11 -21.67 -0.50
C ARG A 102 9.78 -21.92 -1.96
N ARG A 103 9.69 -20.85 -2.76
CA ARG A 103 9.36 -20.96 -4.19
C ARG A 103 10.56 -21.19 -5.11
N GLY A 104 11.79 -21.20 -4.59
CA GLY A 104 13.00 -21.43 -5.40
C GLY A 104 13.16 -20.42 -6.54
N LEU A 105 12.77 -19.17 -6.35
CA LEU A 105 12.70 -18.13 -7.39
C LEU A 105 14.08 -17.58 -7.78
N THR A 106 15.01 -18.41 -8.22
CA THR A 106 16.39 -18.00 -8.57
C THR A 106 16.47 -17.17 -9.85
N ASP A 107 15.62 -17.46 -10.85
CA ASP A 107 15.58 -16.75 -12.13
C ASP A 107 14.55 -15.59 -12.20
N ASN A 108 13.95 -15.24 -11.07
CA ASN A 108 12.99 -14.14 -11.04
C ASN A 108 13.69 -12.82 -10.70
N ILE A 109 13.94 -11.96 -11.70
CA ILE A 109 14.61 -10.65 -11.48
C ILE A 109 13.87 -9.79 -10.44
N LYS A 110 12.54 -9.94 -10.32
CA LYS A 110 11.74 -9.19 -9.35
C LYS A 110 11.70 -9.86 -7.98
N LEU A 111 11.50 -11.17 -7.91
CA LEU A 111 11.23 -11.89 -6.66
C LEU A 111 12.42 -12.72 -6.15
N GLY A 112 13.52 -12.78 -6.88
CA GLY A 112 14.71 -13.54 -6.52
C GLY A 112 15.49 -12.89 -5.39
N ALA A 113 16.50 -13.60 -4.89
CA ALA A 113 17.35 -13.10 -3.82
C ALA A 113 18.07 -11.82 -4.28
N GLY A 114 17.75 -10.69 -3.65
CA GLY A 114 18.28 -9.37 -4.03
C GLY A 114 17.42 -8.57 -5.02
N GLY A 115 16.29 -9.11 -5.48
CA GLY A 115 15.33 -8.40 -6.34
C GLY A 115 14.47 -7.36 -5.62
N ILE A 116 13.71 -6.57 -6.39
CA ILE A 116 12.79 -5.54 -5.85
C ILE A 116 11.58 -6.25 -5.18
N PRO A 117 11.44 -6.17 -3.85
CA PRO A 117 10.37 -6.86 -3.15
C PRO A 117 8.99 -6.41 -3.64
N ARG A 118 8.02 -7.33 -3.64
CA ARG A 118 6.63 -7.02 -3.96
C ARG A 118 6.12 -5.92 -3.02
N ASN A 119 5.52 -4.87 -3.60
CA ASN A 119 4.75 -3.85 -2.88
C ASN A 119 3.31 -4.33 -2.64
#